data_AF-A0A4Y8ITU9-F1
#
_entry.id   AF-A0A4Y8ITU9-F1
#
_cell.length_a   1.000
_cell.length_b   1.000
_cell.length_c   1.000
_cell.angle_alpha   90.00
_cell.angle_beta   90.00
_cell.angle_gamma   90.00
#
_symmetry.space_group_name_H-M   'P 1'
#
loop_
_entity.id
_entity.type
_entity.pdbx_description
1 polymer ?
#
loop_
_entity_poly.entity_id
_entity_poly.type
_entity_poly.pdbx_seq_one_letter_code
_entity_poly.pdbx_strand_id
1 'polypeptide(L)'
;MRKISSLLVVLLLVSMATQAMTIAASSNQDELANTAKKYIGIPYNYGGTTTSGFDCSGYIGYVFDQYDIDLPRTTSQLAQTGESVAKSNLQKGDLVFFNTFGSGVSHAGIYIGNGEFIHASYSRGVTTDNLYSNYWAPRYLSAKRVMEKEEESEVVQASYEKERELGPGEYTDVKTNHWAYDEVKVLSQNDIIHGIGQDEFGADLNLTRAQIAALIVRSNDFNTQATNSSFEDIKDKWYAEEVAIAEQAGLFDHIDGSQLNPEEHVTREEVAIMVANAFDLDATTADNFTDVNPTLDSYESIVALKSEGIVQGYTDGTFRPDNSISRAEFALILYKLMN
;
A
#
# COMPACT_ATOMS: atom_id res chain seq x y z
N MET A 1 19.49 39.47 -37.06
CA MET A 1 19.48 39.56 -35.58
C MET A 1 18.47 38.54 -35.05
N ARG A 2 18.93 37.39 -34.53
CA ARG A 2 18.08 36.43 -33.82
C ARG A 2 18.50 36.46 -32.34
N LYS A 3 17.54 36.82 -31.48
CA LYS A 3 17.70 36.88 -30.02
C LYS A 3 17.68 35.45 -29.47
N ILE A 4 18.74 35.05 -28.78
CA ILE A 4 18.79 33.86 -27.93
C ILE A 4 19.20 34.37 -26.55
N SER A 5 18.24 34.63 -25.66
CA SER A 5 18.48 34.92 -24.24
C SER A 5 17.15 34.88 -23.48
N SER A 6 16.59 33.69 -23.28
CA SER A 6 15.58 33.44 -22.24
C SER A 6 15.57 32.01 -21.71
N LEU A 7 16.30 31.07 -22.32
CA LEU A 7 16.21 29.65 -21.95
C LEU A 7 17.13 29.22 -20.79
N LEU A 8 18.16 30.02 -20.45
CA LEU A 8 19.16 29.61 -19.45
C LEU A 8 18.79 29.90 -17.99
N VAL A 9 17.81 30.79 -17.74
CA VAL A 9 17.42 31.17 -16.36
C VAL A 9 16.34 30.25 -15.79
N VAL A 10 15.53 29.62 -16.64
CA VAL A 10 14.49 28.66 -16.21
C VAL A 10 15.10 27.32 -15.82
N LEU A 11 16.19 26.90 -16.48
CA LEU A 11 16.84 25.61 -16.21
C LEU A 11 17.52 25.53 -14.84
N LEU A 12 17.92 26.68 -14.26
CA LEU A 12 18.60 26.75 -12.96
C LEU A 12 17.63 26.85 -11.77
N LEU A 13 16.35 27.19 -12.00
CA LEU A 13 15.31 27.20 -10.96
C LEU A 13 14.61 25.84 -10.83
N VAL A 14 14.61 25.02 -11.88
CA VAL A 14 14.05 23.66 -11.86
C VAL A 14 14.95 22.67 -11.11
N SER A 15 16.27 22.91 -11.03
CA SER A 15 17.19 22.00 -10.31
C SER A 15 17.20 22.18 -8.78
N MET A 16 16.55 23.23 -8.24
CA MET A 16 16.35 23.39 -6.79
C MET A 16 14.98 22.88 -6.31
N ALA A 17 14.02 22.68 -7.21
CA ALA A 17 12.68 22.19 -6.88
C ALA A 17 12.58 20.65 -6.85
N THR A 18 13.54 19.92 -7.42
CA THR A 18 13.56 18.45 -7.43
C THR A 18 14.10 17.80 -6.15
N GLN A 19 14.49 18.57 -5.13
CA GLN A 19 14.95 18.02 -3.84
C GLN A 19 13.90 18.05 -2.73
N ALA A 20 12.63 18.38 -3.02
CA ALA A 20 11.59 18.52 -2.00
C ALA A 20 10.29 17.73 -2.30
N MET A 21 10.39 16.51 -2.83
CA MET A 21 9.24 15.60 -2.90
C MET A 21 9.69 14.15 -2.75
N THR A 22 9.99 13.76 -1.52
CA THR A 22 10.04 12.34 -1.12
C THR A 22 9.57 12.25 0.33
N ILE A 23 8.27 12.40 0.56
CA ILE A 23 7.65 11.97 1.81
C ILE A 23 6.33 11.30 1.42
N ALA A 24 6.35 9.98 1.29
CA ALA A 24 5.14 9.17 1.30
C ALA A 24 4.39 9.45 2.61
N ALA A 25 3.08 9.72 2.53
CA ALA A 25 2.24 9.93 3.70
C ALA A 25 2.15 8.63 4.52
N SER A 26 3.01 8.52 5.53
CA SER A 26 3.06 7.46 6.53
C SER A 26 1.70 7.36 7.24
N SER A 27 1.12 6.17 7.40
CA SER A 27 -0.06 6.00 8.29
C SER A 27 0.25 6.54 9.69
N ASN A 28 -0.72 7.00 10.48
CA ASN A 28 -0.46 7.51 11.85
C ASN A 28 0.33 6.49 12.70
N GLN A 29 0.10 5.20 12.49
CA GLN A 29 0.83 4.11 13.13
C GLN A 29 2.27 3.96 12.62
N ASP A 30 2.49 4.11 11.31
CA ASP A 30 3.84 4.16 10.73
C ASP A 30 4.58 5.42 11.17
N GLU A 31 3.87 6.55 11.28
CA GLU A 31 4.45 7.83 11.67
C GLU A 31 4.87 7.77 13.14
N LEU A 32 4.02 7.21 14.01
CA LEU A 32 4.36 6.98 15.40
C LEU A 32 5.56 6.04 15.53
N ALA A 33 5.59 4.93 14.80
CA ALA A 33 6.74 4.03 14.80
C ALA A 33 8.03 4.73 14.33
N ASN A 34 7.94 5.60 13.32
CA ASN A 34 9.06 6.40 12.84
C ASN A 34 9.49 7.48 13.84
N THR A 35 8.54 8.13 14.51
CA THR A 35 8.80 9.10 15.58
C THR A 35 9.46 8.42 16.77
N ALA A 36 8.99 7.25 17.18
CA ALA A 36 9.62 6.45 18.23
C ALA A 36 11.10 6.17 17.91
N LYS A 37 11.41 5.78 16.66
CA LYS A 37 12.79 5.49 16.22
C LYS A 37 13.74 6.69 16.29
N LYS A 38 13.24 7.94 16.26
CA LYS A 38 14.09 9.16 16.37
C LYS A 38 14.87 9.24 17.68
N TYR A 39 14.43 8.52 18.71
CA TYR A 39 14.97 8.61 20.07
C TYR A 39 15.93 7.48 20.42
N ILE A 40 16.25 6.57 19.48
CA ILE A 40 17.20 5.47 19.69
C ILE A 40 18.54 6.02 20.20
N GLY A 41 19.07 5.37 21.25
CA GLY A 41 20.33 5.73 21.89
C GLY A 41 20.20 6.71 23.07
N ILE A 42 19.04 7.34 23.30
CA ILE A 42 18.84 8.18 24.49
C ILE A 42 18.95 7.30 25.75
N PRO A 43 19.78 7.67 26.75
CA PRO A 43 20.09 6.81 27.87
C PRO A 43 18.88 6.54 28.76
N TYR A 44 18.91 5.41 29.47
CA TYR A 44 17.92 5.14 30.48
C TYR A 44 18.15 6.02 31.71
N ASN A 45 17.08 6.65 32.21
CA ASN A 45 17.08 7.39 33.47
C ASN A 45 15.79 7.06 34.24
N TYR A 46 15.93 6.54 35.46
CA TYR A 46 14.78 6.19 36.29
C TYR A 46 13.93 7.43 36.61
N GLY A 47 12.64 7.40 36.29
CA GLY A 47 11.75 8.56 36.41
C GLY A 47 11.87 9.55 35.25
N GLY A 48 12.77 9.34 34.29
CA GLY A 48 13.03 10.26 33.18
C GLY A 48 11.90 10.30 32.14
N THR A 49 11.59 11.51 31.66
CA THR A 49 10.51 11.80 30.70
C THR A 49 10.95 12.75 29.58
N THR A 50 12.25 12.96 29.40
CA THR A 50 12.79 13.91 28.41
C THR A 50 13.97 13.31 27.67
N THR A 51 14.41 13.98 26.61
CA THR A 51 15.54 13.52 25.78
C THR A 51 16.90 13.50 26.49
N SER A 52 16.99 14.03 27.71
CA SER A 52 18.17 13.83 28.59
C SER A 52 18.27 12.41 29.18
N GLY A 53 17.17 11.65 29.13
CA GLY A 53 17.09 10.26 29.56
C GLY A 53 15.66 9.85 29.90
N PHE A 54 15.30 8.62 29.56
CA PHE A 54 13.96 8.09 29.73
C PHE A 54 13.92 6.85 30.62
N ASP A 55 12.84 6.64 31.37
CA ASP A 55 12.45 5.28 31.75
C ASP A 55 11.42 4.72 30.74
N CYS A 56 10.98 3.47 30.93
CA CYS A 56 10.15 2.79 29.94
C CYS A 56 8.81 3.50 29.71
N SER A 57 8.09 3.87 30.77
CA SER A 57 6.81 4.57 30.64
C SER A 57 6.97 6.05 30.32
N GLY A 58 8.07 6.70 30.72
CA GLY A 58 8.40 8.06 30.36
C GLY A 58 8.77 8.22 28.89
N TYR A 59 9.46 7.23 28.30
CA TYR A 59 9.70 7.15 26.86
C TYR A 59 8.39 6.97 26.08
N ILE A 60 7.55 6.02 26.49
CA ILE A 60 6.25 5.80 25.85
C ILE A 60 5.39 7.06 25.92
N GLY A 61 5.24 7.65 27.10
CA GLY A 61 4.48 8.90 27.26
C GLY A 61 5.03 10.02 26.38
N TYR A 62 6.36 10.19 26.32
CA TYR A 62 6.98 11.21 25.47
C TYR A 62 6.70 11.02 23.98
N VAL A 63 6.68 9.78 23.48
CA VAL A 63 6.35 9.50 22.07
C VAL A 63 4.88 9.80 21.78
N PHE A 64 3.97 9.38 22.66
CA PHE A 64 2.51 9.52 22.47
C PHE A 64 1.99 10.94 22.71
N ASP A 65 2.67 11.73 23.55
CA ASP A 65 2.40 13.16 23.73
C ASP A 65 2.57 13.96 22.42
N GLN A 66 3.43 13.51 21.50
CA GLN A 66 3.57 14.13 20.17
C GLN A 66 2.35 13.91 19.26
N TYR A 67 1.43 13.04 19.68
CA TYR A 67 0.19 12.70 18.97
C TYR A 67 -1.04 13.06 19.82
N ASP A 68 -0.87 13.94 20.82
CA ASP A 68 -1.94 14.39 21.73
C ASP A 68 -2.62 13.24 22.51
N ILE A 69 -1.91 12.12 22.74
CA ILE A 69 -2.41 10.98 23.52
C ILE A 69 -1.79 11.03 24.92
N ASP A 70 -2.59 11.47 25.88
CA ASP A 70 -2.22 11.51 27.29
C ASP A 70 -2.20 10.11 27.90
N LEU A 71 -0.99 9.60 28.15
CA LEU A 71 -0.80 8.31 28.78
C LEU A 71 -0.38 8.42 30.26
N PRO A 72 -0.86 7.51 31.12
CA PRO A 72 -0.48 7.51 32.52
C PRO A 72 1.02 7.19 32.71
N ARG A 73 1.61 7.78 33.75
CA ARG A 73 3.05 7.79 33.95
C ARG A 73 3.66 6.42 34.28
N THR A 74 2.89 5.45 34.78
CA THR A 74 3.43 4.16 35.26
C THR A 74 3.07 3.01 34.34
N THR A 75 3.98 2.05 34.18
CA THR A 75 3.80 0.86 33.34
C THR A 75 2.57 0.02 33.75
N SER A 76 2.26 -0.04 35.05
CA SER A 76 1.08 -0.75 35.55
C SER A 76 -0.22 -0.06 35.19
N GLN A 77 -0.24 1.27 35.10
CA GLN A 77 -1.39 2.03 34.62
C GLN A 77 -1.51 1.97 33.09
N LEU A 78 -0.38 2.03 32.36
CA LEU A 78 -0.35 1.81 30.90
C LEU A 78 -0.97 0.46 30.50
N ALA A 79 -0.70 -0.59 31.27
CA ALA A 79 -1.29 -1.90 31.03
C ALA A 79 -2.82 -1.97 31.26
N GLN A 80 -3.41 -0.92 31.83
CA GLN A 80 -4.85 -0.77 32.06
C GLN A 80 -5.51 0.22 31.09
N THR A 81 -4.73 0.94 30.28
CA THR A 81 -5.26 1.84 29.24
C THR A 81 -5.50 1.12 27.93
N GLY A 82 -6.42 1.65 27.13
CA GLY A 82 -6.70 1.17 25.78
C GLY A 82 -7.32 -0.23 25.71
N GLU A 83 -7.53 -0.68 24.48
CA GLU A 83 -8.13 -1.98 24.17
C GLU A 83 -7.10 -3.10 24.27
N SER A 84 -7.51 -4.27 24.77
CA SER A 84 -6.64 -5.45 24.80
C SER A 84 -6.44 -6.03 23.40
N VAL A 85 -5.19 -6.17 22.98
CA VAL A 85 -4.84 -6.74 21.67
C VAL A 85 -4.22 -8.13 21.82
N ALA A 86 -4.72 -9.08 21.02
CA ALA A 86 -4.10 -10.38 20.89
C ALA A 86 -2.72 -10.26 20.22
N LYS A 87 -1.72 -11.03 20.69
CA LYS A 87 -0.34 -10.94 20.16
C LYS A 87 -0.27 -11.16 18.63
N SER A 88 -1.18 -11.95 18.06
CA SER A 88 -1.29 -12.19 16.61
C SER A 88 -1.81 -10.98 15.82
N ASN A 89 -2.47 -10.03 16.49
CA ASN A 89 -3.18 -8.90 15.89
C ASN A 89 -2.46 -7.57 16.17
N LEU A 90 -1.18 -7.64 16.54
CA LEU A 90 -0.37 -6.47 16.84
C LEU A 90 -0.22 -5.57 15.62
N GLN A 91 -0.47 -4.29 15.83
CA GLN A 91 -0.28 -3.20 14.87
C GLN A 91 0.73 -2.20 15.42
N LYS A 92 1.41 -1.50 14.51
CA LYS A 92 2.40 -0.49 14.90
C LYS A 92 1.73 0.54 15.82
N GLY A 93 2.43 0.91 16.90
CA GLY A 93 1.87 1.74 17.96
C GLY A 93 1.20 0.98 19.10
N ASP A 94 0.90 -0.32 18.97
CA ASP A 94 0.42 -1.08 20.12
C ASP A 94 1.47 -1.11 21.23
N LEU A 95 1.05 -0.86 22.46
CA LEU A 95 1.90 -0.99 23.64
C LEU A 95 2.03 -2.46 24.00
N VAL A 96 3.25 -2.95 24.16
CA VAL A 96 3.55 -4.33 24.56
C VAL A 96 4.13 -4.37 25.96
N PHE A 97 3.66 -5.31 26.79
CA PHE A 97 3.97 -5.37 28.22
C PHE A 97 4.65 -6.67 28.61
N PHE A 98 5.59 -6.58 29.56
CA PHE A 98 6.45 -7.69 29.95
C PHE A 98 6.65 -7.82 31.46
N ASN A 99 6.93 -9.05 31.90
CA ASN A 99 7.40 -9.39 33.23
C ASN A 99 8.92 -9.62 33.23
N THR A 100 9.68 -8.59 33.59
CA THR A 100 11.15 -8.60 33.72
C THR A 100 11.62 -8.73 35.17
N PHE A 101 10.75 -8.50 36.16
CA PHE A 101 11.10 -8.57 37.60
C PHE A 101 10.48 -9.75 38.35
N GLY A 102 9.84 -10.69 37.66
CA GLY A 102 9.32 -11.94 38.22
C GLY A 102 7.86 -11.89 38.70
N SER A 103 7.22 -10.72 38.77
CA SER A 103 5.79 -10.59 39.04
C SER A 103 5.19 -9.34 38.41
N GLY A 104 4.00 -9.49 37.82
CA GLY A 104 3.24 -8.39 37.22
C GLY A 104 3.90 -7.74 36.00
N VAL A 105 3.30 -6.65 35.54
CA VAL A 105 3.85 -5.80 34.48
C VAL A 105 4.97 -4.94 35.06
N SER A 106 6.18 -5.13 34.57
CA SER A 106 7.36 -4.38 35.03
C SER A 106 8.11 -3.65 33.92
N HIS A 107 7.79 -3.94 32.65
CA HIS A 107 8.40 -3.28 31.50
C HIS A 107 7.40 -3.13 30.36
N ALA A 108 7.61 -2.13 29.51
CA ALA A 108 6.79 -1.91 28.33
C ALA A 108 7.62 -1.33 27.17
N GLY A 109 7.06 -1.44 25.97
CA GLY A 109 7.54 -0.76 24.77
C GLY A 109 6.43 -0.58 23.75
N ILE A 110 6.80 -0.06 22.59
CA ILE A 110 5.89 0.23 21.47
C ILE A 110 6.19 -0.78 20.36
N TYR A 111 5.18 -1.51 19.88
CA TYR A 111 5.34 -2.40 18.74
C TYR A 111 5.57 -1.57 17.47
N ILE A 112 6.58 -1.95 16.67
CA ILE A 112 6.99 -1.20 15.47
C ILE A 112 6.92 -2.05 14.19
N GLY A 113 6.23 -3.20 14.25
CA GLY A 113 6.03 -4.11 13.13
C GLY A 113 7.04 -5.26 13.09
N ASN A 114 6.78 -6.26 12.25
CA ASN A 114 7.70 -7.38 11.98
C ASN A 114 8.19 -8.13 13.22
N GLY A 115 7.38 -8.22 14.28
CA GLY A 115 7.77 -8.86 15.53
C GLY A 115 8.72 -8.02 16.40
N GLU A 116 9.01 -6.78 16.03
CA GLU A 116 9.90 -5.88 16.75
C GLU A 116 9.14 -4.87 17.61
N PHE A 117 9.75 -4.48 18.72
CA PHE A 117 9.27 -3.40 19.57
C PHE A 117 10.43 -2.51 20.02
N ILE A 118 10.13 -1.24 20.28
CA ILE A 118 11.09 -0.23 20.75
C ILE A 118 10.81 0.12 22.21
N HIS A 119 11.85 0.23 23.03
CA HIS A 119 11.73 0.48 24.46
C HIS A 119 12.99 1.14 25.05
N ALA A 120 12.86 1.77 26.22
CA ALA A 120 14.00 2.24 27.00
C ALA A 120 14.64 1.07 27.77
N SER A 121 15.79 0.58 27.33
CA SER A 121 16.58 -0.47 27.99
C SER A 121 17.51 0.12 29.04
N TYR A 122 17.57 -0.49 30.23
CA TYR A 122 18.41 -0.04 31.33
C TYR A 122 19.88 0.19 30.95
N SER A 123 20.48 -0.70 30.15
CA SER A 123 21.90 -0.63 29.78
C SER A 123 22.17 -0.07 28.38
N ARG A 124 21.18 -0.09 27.49
CA ARG A 124 21.35 0.31 26.08
C ARG A 124 20.65 1.62 25.71
N GLY A 125 19.89 2.21 26.64
CA GLY A 125 19.00 3.33 26.33
C GLY A 125 17.84 2.88 25.44
N VAL A 126 17.22 3.82 24.73
CA VAL A 126 16.15 3.51 23.77
C VAL A 126 16.71 2.62 22.65
N THR A 127 16.16 1.42 22.50
CA THR A 127 16.62 0.40 21.56
C THR A 127 15.44 -0.44 21.08
N THR A 128 15.64 -1.18 19.99
CA THR A 128 14.70 -2.21 19.51
C THR A 128 15.12 -3.59 20.00
N ASP A 129 14.13 -4.48 20.14
CA ASP A 129 14.32 -5.91 20.35
C ASP A 129 13.17 -6.70 19.70
N ASN A 130 13.36 -8.02 19.52
CA ASN A 130 12.37 -8.91 18.92
C ASN A 130 11.52 -9.64 19.98
N LEU A 131 10.19 -9.59 19.82
CA LEU A 131 9.17 -10.20 20.68
C LEU A 131 9.24 -11.73 20.76
N TYR A 132 9.88 -12.36 19.79
CA TYR A 132 10.02 -13.81 19.66
C TYR A 132 11.40 -14.31 20.08
N SER A 133 12.28 -13.42 20.55
CA SER A 133 13.58 -13.82 21.09
C SER A 133 13.44 -14.64 22.38
N ASN A 134 14.43 -15.49 22.65
CA ASN A 134 14.47 -16.34 23.86
C ASN A 134 14.33 -15.56 25.17
N TYR A 135 14.70 -14.27 25.18
CA TYR A 135 14.56 -13.41 26.35
C TYR A 135 13.14 -12.83 26.46
N TRP A 136 12.61 -12.25 25.38
CA TRP A 136 11.36 -11.50 25.41
C TRP A 136 10.11 -12.36 25.25
N ALA A 137 10.18 -13.45 24.48
CA ALA A 137 9.05 -14.36 24.27
C ALA A 137 8.44 -14.91 25.57
N PRO A 138 9.22 -15.48 26.53
CA PRO A 138 8.66 -15.98 27.79
C PRO A 138 8.25 -14.87 28.78
N ARG A 139 8.59 -13.61 28.50
CA ARG A 139 8.30 -12.46 29.38
C ARG A 139 7.11 -11.65 28.90
N TYR A 140 6.63 -11.87 27.68
CA TYR A 140 5.48 -11.17 27.13
C TYR A 140 4.22 -11.50 27.95
N LEU A 141 3.48 -10.46 28.34
CA LEU A 141 2.24 -10.59 29.11
C LEU A 141 1.01 -10.25 28.27
N SER A 142 0.99 -9.05 27.68
CA SER A 142 -0.18 -8.51 27.00
C SER A 142 0.21 -7.37 26.06
N ALA A 143 -0.76 -6.94 25.26
CA ALA A 143 -0.64 -5.71 24.50
C ALA A 143 -1.90 -4.85 24.62
N LYS A 144 -1.73 -3.53 24.49
CA LYS A 144 -2.78 -2.53 24.52
C LYS A 144 -2.73 -1.62 23.30
N ARG A 145 -3.87 -1.41 22.67
CA ARG A 145 -4.06 -0.39 21.64
C ARG A 145 -4.65 0.84 22.28
N VAL A 146 -3.86 1.91 22.30
CA VAL A 146 -4.24 3.20 22.90
C VAL A 146 -4.53 4.27 21.84
N MET A 147 -4.17 4.00 20.59
CA MET A 147 -4.63 4.79 19.45
C MET A 147 -6.00 4.26 19.05
N GLU A 148 -6.98 5.15 18.94
CA GLU A 148 -8.29 4.79 18.42
C GLU A 148 -8.12 4.27 16.98
N LYS A 149 -8.79 3.17 16.67
CA LYS A 149 -8.88 2.67 15.30
C LYS A 149 -9.75 3.69 14.56
N GLU A 150 -9.29 4.23 13.42
CA GLU A 150 -10.24 4.78 12.45
C GLU A 150 -11.03 3.58 11.89
N GLU A 151 -12.01 3.10 12.64
CA GLU A 151 -13.16 2.37 12.12
C GLU A 151 -14.36 3.30 12.25
N GLU A 152 -14.98 3.60 11.11
CA GLU A 152 -16.27 4.27 10.99
C GLU A 152 -17.26 3.71 12.03
N SER A 153 -17.68 4.56 12.96
CA SER A 153 -18.93 4.35 13.67
C SER A 153 -19.90 5.46 13.26
N GLU A 154 -20.95 5.04 12.55
CA GLU A 154 -22.12 5.84 12.24
C GLU A 154 -22.63 6.55 13.52
N VAL A 155 -23.24 7.73 13.36
CA VAL A 155 -23.97 8.48 14.40
C VAL A 155 -23.20 9.52 15.24
N VAL A 156 -22.24 10.29 14.71
CA VAL A 156 -22.02 11.70 15.16
C VAL A 156 -21.58 12.60 13.99
N GLN A 157 -22.25 12.49 12.83
CA GLN A 157 -21.84 13.14 11.58
C GLN A 157 -22.44 14.55 11.38
N ALA A 158 -22.65 15.32 12.44
CA ALA A 158 -23.32 16.62 12.32
C ALA A 158 -22.65 17.70 13.16
N SER A 159 -21.36 17.93 12.96
CA SER A 159 -20.78 19.28 12.89
C SER A 159 -19.26 19.21 12.93
N TYR A 160 -18.62 19.69 11.85
CA TYR A 160 -17.19 19.98 11.73
C TYR A 160 -16.25 18.92 11.11
N GLU A 161 -16.65 18.31 10.00
CA GLU A 161 -15.69 18.06 8.92
C GLU A 161 -16.14 18.87 7.71
N LYS A 162 -15.31 19.80 7.28
CA LYS A 162 -15.47 20.39 5.95
C LYS A 162 -15.08 19.28 4.99
N GLU A 163 -16.07 18.67 4.33
CA GLU A 163 -15.88 17.70 3.24
C GLU A 163 -14.72 18.17 2.36
N ARG A 164 -13.74 17.29 2.18
CA ARG A 164 -12.69 17.49 1.19
C ARG A 164 -13.40 17.65 -0.15
N GLU A 165 -13.40 18.86 -0.70
CA GLU A 165 -13.89 19.08 -2.06
C GLU A 165 -13.06 18.20 -3.01
N LEU A 166 -13.72 17.24 -3.67
CA LEU A 166 -13.06 16.35 -4.62
C LEU A 166 -12.67 17.14 -5.86
N GLY A 167 -11.39 17.04 -6.24
CA GLY A 167 -10.92 17.50 -7.54
C GLY A 167 -11.34 16.54 -8.67
N PRO A 168 -11.20 16.94 -9.94
CA PRO A 168 -11.42 16.06 -11.08
C PRO A 168 -10.58 14.77 -10.98
N GLY A 169 -11.22 13.63 -11.17
CA GLY A 169 -10.60 12.30 -11.08
C GLY A 169 -10.31 11.82 -9.66
N GLU A 170 -10.75 12.54 -8.63
CA GLU A 170 -10.59 12.11 -7.24
C GLU A 170 -11.86 11.44 -6.73
N TYR A 171 -11.69 10.47 -5.83
CA TYR A 171 -12.78 9.70 -5.22
C TYR A 171 -12.71 9.78 -3.69
N THR A 172 -13.81 9.49 -3.01
CA THR A 172 -13.89 9.49 -1.53
C THR A 172 -13.16 8.30 -0.92
N ASP A 173 -13.24 7.14 -1.55
CA ASP A 173 -12.63 5.88 -1.13
C ASP A 173 -11.14 5.77 -1.52
N VAL A 174 -10.66 6.62 -2.44
CA VAL A 174 -9.24 6.77 -2.77
C VAL A 174 -8.71 8.05 -2.13
N LYS A 175 -8.35 7.95 -0.84
CA LYS A 175 -7.77 9.06 -0.07
C LYS A 175 -6.39 9.47 -0.61
N THR A 176 -5.95 10.70 -0.35
CA THR A 176 -4.65 11.24 -0.83
C THR A 176 -3.42 10.48 -0.34
N ASN A 177 -3.56 9.65 0.69
CA ASN A 177 -2.52 8.77 1.23
C ASN A 177 -2.65 7.31 0.74
N HIS A 178 -3.66 7.02 -0.08
CA HIS A 178 -3.80 5.72 -0.73
C HIS A 178 -2.66 5.53 -1.73
N TRP A 179 -2.06 4.34 -1.76
CA TRP A 179 -0.87 4.05 -2.56
C TRP A 179 -1.08 4.17 -4.08
N ALA A 180 -2.33 4.07 -4.54
CA ALA A 180 -2.74 4.24 -5.94
C ALA A 180 -3.37 5.61 -6.24
N TYR A 181 -3.32 6.56 -5.30
CA TYR A 181 -4.07 7.82 -5.40
C TYR A 181 -3.71 8.62 -6.66
N ASP A 182 -2.41 8.80 -6.92
CA ASP A 182 -1.93 9.58 -8.06
C ASP A 182 -2.27 8.89 -9.38
N GLU A 183 -2.11 7.56 -9.43
CA GLU A 183 -2.40 6.75 -10.61
C GLU A 183 -3.89 6.78 -10.95
N VAL A 184 -4.76 6.55 -9.97
CA VAL A 184 -6.21 6.63 -10.14
C VAL A 184 -6.61 8.02 -10.62
N LYS A 185 -6.10 9.06 -9.96
CA LYS A 185 -6.40 10.45 -10.33
C LYS A 185 -6.02 10.76 -11.76
N VAL A 186 -4.80 10.40 -12.19
CA VAL A 186 -4.32 10.68 -13.55
C VAL A 186 -5.15 9.90 -14.58
N LEU A 187 -5.40 8.61 -14.36
CA LEU A 187 -6.16 7.80 -15.30
C LEU A 187 -7.62 8.28 -15.41
N SER A 188 -8.22 8.74 -14.32
CA SER A 188 -9.57 9.29 -14.32
C SER A 188 -9.65 10.67 -14.97
N GLN A 189 -8.64 11.52 -14.80
CA GLN A 189 -8.56 12.80 -15.51
C GLN A 189 -8.38 12.63 -17.03
N ASN A 190 -7.81 11.51 -17.45
CA ASN A 190 -7.62 11.15 -18.87
C ASN A 190 -8.78 10.32 -19.44
N ASP A 191 -9.92 10.19 -18.73
CA ASP A 191 -11.09 9.41 -19.16
C ASP A 191 -10.79 7.90 -19.43
N ILE A 192 -9.72 7.37 -18.84
CA ILE A 192 -9.34 5.95 -19.02
C ILE A 192 -10.12 5.07 -18.06
N ILE A 193 -10.20 5.46 -16.79
CA ILE A 193 -10.91 4.73 -15.74
C ILE A 193 -11.88 5.65 -15.00
N HIS A 194 -13.10 5.19 -14.83
CA HIS A 194 -14.12 5.88 -14.06
C HIS A 194 -14.44 5.12 -12.78
N GLY A 195 -14.96 5.87 -11.80
CA GLY A 195 -15.56 5.30 -10.61
C GLY A 195 -16.82 4.50 -10.91
N ILE A 196 -17.27 3.78 -9.90
CA ILE A 196 -18.45 2.90 -9.95
C ILE A 196 -19.72 3.59 -9.45
N GLY A 197 -19.58 4.78 -8.86
CA GLY A 197 -20.66 5.59 -8.30
C GLY A 197 -20.42 7.07 -8.54
N GLN A 198 -21.13 7.93 -7.80
CA GLN A 198 -20.96 9.38 -7.93
C GLN A 198 -19.55 9.83 -7.56
N ASP A 199 -19.02 9.33 -6.44
CA ASP A 199 -17.71 9.72 -5.92
C ASP A 199 -16.86 8.54 -5.45
N GLU A 200 -17.22 7.30 -5.83
CA GLU A 200 -16.53 6.07 -5.40
C GLU A 200 -15.79 5.41 -6.56
N PHE A 201 -14.54 5.04 -6.34
CA PHE A 201 -13.70 4.35 -7.30
C PHE A 201 -13.86 2.83 -7.28
N GLY A 202 -14.03 2.26 -6.09
CA GLY A 202 -14.03 0.81 -5.82
C GLY A 202 -12.63 0.20 -5.83
N ALA A 203 -11.64 0.84 -5.17
CA ALA A 203 -10.21 0.47 -5.25
C ALA A 203 -9.90 -1.03 -5.06
N ASP A 204 -10.60 -1.66 -4.11
CA ASP A 204 -10.37 -3.06 -3.72
C ASP A 204 -11.26 -4.07 -4.48
N LEU A 205 -12.14 -3.60 -5.37
CA LEU A 205 -12.98 -4.52 -6.15
C LEU A 205 -12.13 -5.24 -7.19
N ASN A 206 -12.39 -6.54 -7.34
CA ASN A 206 -11.74 -7.35 -8.35
C ASN A 206 -12.31 -7.05 -9.73
N LEU A 207 -11.43 -6.94 -10.72
CA LEU A 207 -11.82 -6.68 -12.10
C LEU A 207 -12.24 -7.97 -12.82
N THR A 208 -13.22 -7.85 -13.71
CA THR A 208 -13.58 -8.91 -14.65
C THR A 208 -12.72 -8.84 -15.91
N ARG A 209 -12.68 -9.94 -16.67
CA ARG A 209 -11.90 -10.05 -17.91
C ARG A 209 -12.30 -8.99 -18.95
N ALA A 210 -13.59 -8.73 -19.10
CA ALA A 210 -14.08 -7.67 -19.99
C ALA A 210 -13.71 -6.26 -19.50
N GLN A 211 -13.69 -6.03 -18.19
CA GLN A 211 -13.28 -4.72 -17.64
C GLN A 211 -11.79 -4.45 -17.87
N ILE A 212 -10.92 -5.45 -17.67
CA ILE A 212 -9.48 -5.35 -17.97
C ILE A 212 -9.27 -5.02 -19.44
N ALA A 213 -9.96 -5.73 -20.35
CA ALA A 213 -9.88 -5.50 -21.78
C ALA A 213 -10.26 -4.07 -22.16
N ALA A 214 -11.41 -3.59 -21.66
CA ALA A 214 -11.87 -2.22 -21.92
C ALA A 214 -10.86 -1.16 -21.43
N LEU A 215 -10.25 -1.37 -20.27
CA LEU A 215 -9.28 -0.44 -19.70
C LEU A 215 -7.94 -0.44 -20.45
N ILE A 216 -7.45 -1.59 -20.92
CA ILE A 216 -6.26 -1.66 -21.77
C ILE A 216 -6.51 -0.97 -23.11
N VAL A 217 -7.67 -1.23 -23.71
CA VAL A 217 -8.06 -0.61 -24.99
C VAL A 217 -8.11 0.92 -24.88
N ARG A 218 -8.70 1.44 -23.80
CA ARG A 218 -8.82 2.89 -23.55
C ARG A 218 -7.50 3.59 -23.23
N SER A 219 -6.56 2.90 -22.58
CA SER A 219 -5.30 3.52 -22.13
C SER A 219 -4.28 3.72 -23.25
N ASN A 220 -4.41 3.01 -24.37
CA ASN A 220 -3.34 2.89 -25.37
C ASN A 220 -3.77 3.21 -26.81
N ASP A 221 -4.95 3.81 -26.99
CA ASP A 221 -5.48 4.21 -28.31
C ASP A 221 -5.34 3.09 -29.37
N PHE A 222 -5.62 1.84 -28.98
CA PHE A 222 -5.58 0.72 -29.92
C PHE A 222 -6.52 1.00 -31.09
N ASN A 223 -6.04 0.74 -32.32
CA ASN A 223 -6.70 1.14 -33.56
C ASN A 223 -8.20 0.79 -33.56
N THR A 224 -9.04 1.83 -33.63
CA THR A 224 -10.42 1.85 -33.10
C THR A 224 -11.47 1.23 -34.02
N GLN A 225 -11.15 0.17 -34.79
CA GLN A 225 -12.06 -0.37 -35.80
C GLN A 225 -12.02 -1.91 -35.85
N ALA A 226 -12.33 -2.56 -34.74
CA ALA A 226 -12.62 -3.99 -34.70
C ALA A 226 -14.12 -4.20 -34.52
N THR A 227 -14.79 -4.88 -35.46
CA THR A 227 -16.24 -5.13 -35.35
C THR A 227 -16.60 -6.58 -35.02
N ASN A 228 -15.65 -7.51 -35.07
CA ASN A 228 -15.91 -8.94 -34.90
C ASN A 228 -14.89 -9.56 -33.96
N SER A 229 -15.40 -10.26 -32.95
CA SER A 229 -14.65 -11.13 -32.04
C SER A 229 -14.94 -12.60 -32.34
N SER A 230 -13.98 -13.50 -32.07
CA SER A 230 -14.23 -14.94 -32.18
C SER A 230 -15.03 -15.50 -31.00
N PHE A 231 -15.02 -14.82 -29.85
CA PHE A 231 -15.78 -15.20 -28.67
C PHE A 231 -17.28 -15.04 -28.86
N GLU A 232 -18.04 -16.08 -28.51
CA GLU A 232 -19.49 -16.14 -28.74
C GLU A 232 -20.31 -15.52 -27.60
N ASP A 233 -19.78 -15.55 -26.38
CA ASP A 233 -20.43 -15.12 -25.14
C ASP A 233 -20.40 -13.61 -24.90
N ILE A 234 -19.78 -12.85 -25.80
CA ILE A 234 -19.74 -11.38 -25.75
C ILE A 234 -20.71 -10.70 -26.73
N LYS A 235 -21.41 -11.47 -27.58
CA LYS A 235 -22.31 -10.91 -28.61
C LYS A 235 -23.40 -10.06 -27.94
N ASP A 236 -23.67 -8.90 -28.53
CA ASP A 236 -24.65 -7.91 -28.06
C ASP A 236 -24.41 -7.37 -26.63
N LYS A 237 -23.17 -7.45 -26.12
CA LYS A 237 -22.78 -6.87 -24.82
C LYS A 237 -22.16 -5.47 -24.98
N TRP A 238 -22.22 -4.69 -23.91
CA TRP A 238 -21.71 -3.31 -23.92
C TRP A 238 -20.19 -3.23 -24.14
N TYR A 239 -19.44 -4.26 -23.74
CA TYR A 239 -17.98 -4.36 -23.89
C TYR A 239 -17.55 -5.11 -25.16
N ALA A 240 -18.50 -5.46 -26.05
CA ALA A 240 -18.20 -6.34 -27.18
C ALA A 240 -17.17 -5.73 -28.14
N GLU A 241 -17.23 -4.42 -28.35
CA GLU A 241 -16.29 -3.69 -29.21
C GLU A 241 -14.90 -3.65 -28.59
N GLU A 242 -14.77 -3.25 -27.33
CA GLU A 242 -13.46 -3.22 -26.67
C GLU A 242 -12.84 -4.62 -26.55
N VAL A 243 -13.63 -5.64 -26.27
CA VAL A 243 -13.12 -7.02 -26.27
C VAL A 243 -12.63 -7.45 -27.65
N ALA A 244 -13.33 -7.09 -28.73
CA ALA A 244 -12.88 -7.39 -30.09
C ALA A 244 -11.57 -6.68 -30.45
N ILE A 245 -11.38 -5.43 -29.99
CA ILE A 245 -10.12 -4.70 -30.16
C ILE A 245 -9.00 -5.39 -29.36
N ALA A 246 -9.27 -5.75 -28.10
CA ALA A 246 -8.34 -6.47 -27.24
C ALA A 246 -7.91 -7.83 -27.83
N GLU A 247 -8.85 -8.58 -28.40
CA GLU A 247 -8.57 -9.84 -29.10
C GLU A 247 -7.61 -9.63 -30.27
N GLN A 248 -7.84 -8.58 -31.09
CA GLN A 248 -6.94 -8.27 -32.20
C GLN A 248 -5.55 -7.79 -31.76
N ALA A 249 -5.45 -7.24 -30.55
CA ALA A 249 -4.18 -6.88 -29.92
C ALA A 249 -3.47 -8.08 -29.27
N GLY A 250 -4.06 -9.29 -29.30
CA GLY A 250 -3.45 -10.51 -28.76
C GLY A 250 -3.64 -10.71 -27.25
N LEU A 251 -4.46 -9.88 -26.57
CA LEU A 251 -4.67 -10.00 -25.11
C LEU A 251 -5.13 -11.41 -24.70
N PHE A 252 -5.91 -12.06 -25.56
CA PHE A 252 -6.57 -13.33 -25.27
C PHE A 252 -5.95 -14.52 -25.99
N ASP A 253 -4.74 -14.39 -26.54
CA ASP A 253 -4.08 -15.48 -27.28
C ASP A 253 -3.78 -16.73 -26.42
N HIS A 254 -3.84 -16.58 -25.09
CA HIS A 254 -3.72 -17.66 -24.12
C HIS A 254 -5.04 -18.42 -23.86
N ILE A 255 -6.17 -17.94 -24.40
CA ILE A 255 -7.49 -18.53 -24.21
C ILE A 255 -7.84 -19.41 -25.40
N ASP A 256 -7.99 -20.70 -25.15
CA ASP A 256 -8.46 -21.66 -26.15
C ASP A 256 -9.99 -21.69 -26.25
N GLY A 257 -10.50 -21.82 -27.47
CA GLY A 257 -11.92 -22.06 -27.73
C GLY A 257 -12.70 -20.79 -28.11
N SER A 258 -14.03 -20.81 -27.86
CA SER A 258 -14.95 -19.73 -28.28
C SER A 258 -15.63 -19.01 -27.12
N GLN A 259 -15.20 -19.25 -25.88
CA GLN A 259 -15.78 -18.65 -24.68
C GLN A 259 -14.71 -17.80 -23.98
N LEU A 260 -15.01 -16.52 -23.78
CA LEU A 260 -14.13 -15.62 -23.05
C LEU A 260 -14.36 -15.69 -21.54
N ASN A 261 -15.57 -16.02 -21.10
CA ASN A 261 -16.07 -15.83 -19.73
C ASN A 261 -15.86 -14.38 -19.23
N PRO A 262 -16.44 -13.37 -19.90
CA PRO A 262 -16.12 -11.95 -19.72
C PRO A 262 -16.35 -11.39 -18.31
N GLU A 263 -17.25 -12.00 -17.54
CA GLU A 263 -17.61 -11.57 -16.18
C GLU A 263 -16.79 -12.27 -15.09
N GLU A 264 -15.90 -13.20 -15.46
CA GLU A 264 -15.05 -13.87 -14.51
C GLU A 264 -13.93 -12.94 -14.02
N HIS A 265 -13.63 -13.02 -12.72
CA HIS A 265 -12.52 -12.30 -12.14
C HIS A 265 -11.19 -12.89 -12.58
N VAL A 266 -10.26 -12.01 -12.95
CA VAL A 266 -8.97 -12.42 -13.52
C VAL A 266 -7.90 -12.42 -12.43
N THR A 267 -7.07 -13.46 -12.42
CA THR A 267 -5.94 -13.55 -11.51
C THR A 267 -4.80 -12.63 -11.93
N ARG A 268 -3.86 -12.38 -11.01
CA ARG A 268 -2.69 -11.55 -11.29
C ARG A 268 -1.77 -12.19 -12.33
N GLU A 269 -1.68 -13.52 -12.39
CA GLU A 269 -0.91 -14.19 -13.44
C GLU A 269 -1.57 -14.13 -14.80
N GLU A 270 -2.90 -14.26 -14.88
CA GLU A 270 -3.63 -14.11 -16.13
C GLU A 270 -3.48 -12.67 -16.67
N VAL A 271 -3.56 -11.66 -15.80
CA VAL A 271 -3.28 -10.27 -16.18
C VAL A 271 -1.87 -10.10 -16.72
N ALA A 272 -0.88 -10.76 -16.11
CA ALA A 272 0.49 -10.69 -16.61
C ALA A 272 0.60 -11.24 -18.03
N ILE A 273 -0.03 -12.38 -18.32
CA ILE A 273 -0.09 -12.96 -19.68
C ILE A 273 -0.78 -11.98 -20.64
N MET A 274 -1.95 -11.46 -20.27
CA MET A 274 -2.71 -10.54 -21.10
C MET A 274 -1.89 -9.30 -21.48
N VAL A 275 -1.24 -8.69 -20.49
CA VAL A 275 -0.42 -7.48 -20.69
C VAL A 275 0.85 -7.80 -21.48
N ALA A 276 1.55 -8.90 -21.17
CA ALA A 276 2.76 -9.26 -21.90
C ALA A 276 2.47 -9.49 -23.40
N ASN A 277 1.40 -10.22 -23.72
CA ASN A 277 1.01 -10.46 -25.11
C ASN A 277 0.60 -9.15 -25.82
N ALA A 278 -0.23 -8.33 -25.15
CA ALA A 278 -0.76 -7.09 -25.73
C ALA A 278 0.32 -6.08 -26.14
N PHE A 279 1.42 -6.06 -25.38
CA PHE A 279 2.49 -5.08 -25.52
C PHE A 279 3.80 -5.68 -26.04
N ASP A 280 3.78 -6.95 -26.47
CA ASP A 280 4.95 -7.68 -26.98
C ASP A 280 6.15 -7.59 -25.99
N LEU A 281 5.86 -7.84 -24.71
CA LEU A 281 6.86 -7.74 -23.63
C LEU A 281 7.66 -9.03 -23.50
N ASP A 282 8.98 -8.90 -23.54
CA ASP A 282 9.91 -10.01 -23.42
C ASP A 282 10.60 -10.04 -22.05
N ALA A 283 10.80 -11.25 -21.53
CA ALA A 283 11.63 -11.47 -20.34
C ALA A 283 13.11 -11.21 -20.67
N THR A 284 13.71 -10.21 -20.01
CA THR A 284 15.13 -9.86 -20.22
C THR A 284 16.03 -10.22 -19.05
N THR A 285 15.46 -10.56 -17.89
CA THR A 285 16.17 -10.96 -16.66
C THR A 285 15.41 -12.05 -15.92
N ALA A 286 16.05 -12.83 -15.04
CA ALA A 286 15.34 -13.82 -14.23
C ALA A 286 14.62 -13.16 -13.03
N ASP A 287 13.44 -13.65 -12.64
CA ASP A 287 12.76 -13.17 -11.44
C ASP A 287 13.40 -13.68 -10.13
N ASN A 288 12.90 -13.14 -9.00
CA ASN A 288 13.23 -13.60 -7.64
C ASN A 288 11.95 -13.71 -6.77
N PHE A 289 10.77 -13.87 -7.38
CA PHE A 289 9.53 -14.09 -6.65
C PHE A 289 9.53 -15.49 -6.06
N THR A 290 9.23 -15.58 -4.76
CA THR A 290 9.32 -16.86 -4.05
C THR A 290 8.18 -17.83 -4.36
N ASP A 291 7.11 -17.32 -4.96
CA ASP A 291 5.82 -18.00 -5.17
C ASP A 291 5.42 -18.08 -6.66
N VAL A 292 6.31 -17.72 -7.58
CA VAL A 292 6.08 -17.90 -9.02
C VAL A 292 6.74 -19.20 -9.47
N ASN A 293 5.99 -20.03 -10.19
CA ASN A 293 6.47 -21.34 -10.65
C ASN A 293 7.08 -21.25 -12.06
N PRO A 294 8.39 -21.54 -12.24
CA PRO A 294 9.07 -21.45 -13.54
C PRO A 294 8.59 -22.43 -14.62
N THR A 295 7.72 -23.38 -14.27
CA THR A 295 7.18 -24.35 -15.24
C THR A 295 5.81 -23.97 -15.79
N LEU A 296 5.19 -22.90 -15.29
CA LEU A 296 3.89 -22.43 -15.78
C LEU A 296 4.09 -21.44 -16.92
N ASP A 297 3.13 -21.42 -17.86
CA ASP A 297 3.17 -20.52 -19.02
C ASP A 297 3.14 -19.04 -18.62
N SER A 298 2.58 -18.71 -17.44
CA SER A 298 2.57 -17.36 -16.87
C SER A 298 3.97 -16.84 -16.47
N TYR A 299 4.97 -17.72 -16.32
CA TYR A 299 6.29 -17.36 -15.81
C TYR A 299 6.95 -16.23 -16.62
N GLU A 300 7.12 -16.44 -17.93
CA GLU A 300 7.82 -15.48 -18.80
C GLU A 300 7.11 -14.13 -18.83
N SER A 301 5.77 -14.14 -18.82
CA SER A 301 4.97 -12.92 -18.77
C SER A 301 5.17 -12.13 -17.46
N ILE A 302 5.15 -12.82 -16.32
CA ILE A 302 5.39 -12.18 -15.00
C ILE A 302 6.80 -11.58 -14.95
N VAL A 303 7.78 -12.30 -15.49
CA VAL A 303 9.19 -11.89 -15.57
C VAL A 303 9.35 -10.68 -16.50
N ALA A 304 8.66 -10.65 -17.64
CA ALA A 304 8.67 -9.53 -18.58
C ALA A 304 8.13 -8.24 -17.92
N LEU A 305 6.95 -8.31 -17.29
CA LEU A 305 6.37 -7.16 -16.59
C LEU A 305 7.28 -6.64 -15.46
N LYS A 306 8.00 -7.55 -14.78
CA LYS A 306 8.97 -7.16 -13.75
C LYS A 306 10.18 -6.45 -14.35
N SER A 307 10.71 -6.97 -15.45
CA SER A 307 11.87 -6.43 -16.14
C SER A 307 11.61 -4.99 -16.64
N GLU A 308 10.38 -4.72 -17.09
CA GLU A 308 9.90 -3.39 -17.48
C GLU A 308 9.49 -2.50 -16.30
N GLY A 309 9.57 -3.00 -15.06
CA GLY A 309 9.21 -2.26 -13.86
C GLY A 309 7.71 -1.98 -13.69
N ILE A 310 6.87 -2.65 -14.48
CA ILE A 310 5.40 -2.57 -14.44
C ILE A 310 4.88 -3.23 -13.15
N VAL A 311 5.49 -4.36 -12.75
CA VAL A 311 5.18 -5.04 -11.49
C VAL A 311 6.43 -5.22 -10.64
N GLN A 312 6.31 -5.00 -9.33
CA GLN A 312 7.41 -5.19 -8.37
C GLN A 312 7.16 -6.32 -7.37
N GLY A 313 5.93 -6.83 -7.31
CA GLY A 313 5.45 -7.73 -6.26
C GLY A 313 5.35 -7.05 -4.89
N TYR A 314 5.14 -7.86 -3.87
CA TYR A 314 4.97 -7.42 -2.49
C TYR A 314 6.30 -7.39 -1.74
N THR A 315 6.32 -6.68 -0.61
CA THR A 315 7.55 -6.49 0.21
C THR A 315 8.07 -7.77 0.85
N ASP A 316 7.25 -8.82 0.91
CA ASP A 316 7.61 -10.17 1.34
C ASP A 316 8.31 -10.99 0.24
N GLY A 317 8.49 -10.42 -0.95
CA GLY A 317 9.11 -11.09 -2.10
C GLY A 317 8.15 -11.94 -2.92
N THR A 318 6.84 -11.82 -2.70
CA THR A 318 5.81 -12.58 -3.44
C THR A 318 5.22 -11.80 -4.62
N PHE A 319 4.67 -12.51 -5.61
CA PHE A 319 3.85 -11.96 -6.69
C PHE A 319 2.35 -12.20 -6.48
N ARG A 320 1.99 -13.28 -5.78
CA ARG A 320 0.64 -13.79 -5.51
C ARG A 320 -0.14 -14.07 -6.81
N PRO A 321 0.33 -15.01 -7.64
CA PRO A 321 -0.23 -15.26 -8.98
C PRO A 321 -1.72 -15.61 -8.95
N ASP A 322 -2.15 -16.44 -7.99
CA ASP A 322 -3.53 -16.94 -7.88
C ASP A 322 -4.55 -15.92 -7.35
N ASN A 323 -4.10 -14.78 -6.83
CA ASN A 323 -5.01 -13.76 -6.31
C ASN A 323 -5.69 -13.04 -7.47
N SER A 324 -6.99 -12.78 -7.37
CA SER A 324 -7.68 -11.85 -8.28
C SER A 324 -7.05 -10.46 -8.18
N ILE A 325 -6.96 -9.77 -9.32
CA ILE A 325 -6.42 -8.41 -9.36
C ILE A 325 -7.47 -7.37 -8.95
N SER A 326 -7.09 -6.43 -8.10
CA SER A 326 -7.96 -5.31 -7.73
C SER A 326 -7.93 -4.17 -8.76
N ARG A 327 -8.95 -3.32 -8.73
CA ARG A 327 -9.03 -2.10 -9.55
C ARG A 327 -7.84 -1.17 -9.35
N ALA A 328 -7.39 -0.97 -8.11
CA ALA A 328 -6.23 -0.14 -7.81
C ALA A 328 -4.92 -0.76 -8.30
N GLU A 329 -4.75 -2.08 -8.17
CA GLU A 329 -3.55 -2.79 -8.66
C GLU A 329 -3.46 -2.68 -10.19
N PHE A 330 -4.59 -2.82 -10.86
CA PHE A 330 -4.64 -2.68 -12.30
C PHE A 330 -4.46 -1.22 -12.77
N ALA A 331 -5.00 -0.24 -12.03
CA ALA A 331 -4.75 1.18 -12.30
C ALA A 331 -3.25 1.50 -12.28
N LEU A 332 -2.50 0.96 -11.30
CA LEU A 332 -1.04 1.11 -11.27
C LEU A 332 -0.37 0.50 -12.51
N ILE A 333 -0.79 -0.69 -12.95
CA ILE A 333 -0.27 -1.32 -14.18
C ILE A 333 -0.50 -0.44 -15.41
N LEU A 334 -1.73 0.06 -15.60
CA LEU A 334 -2.06 0.93 -16.73
C LEU A 334 -1.24 2.21 -16.71
N TYR A 335 -1.12 2.83 -15.54
CA TYR A 335 -0.31 4.04 -15.38
C TYR A 335 1.16 3.79 -15.76
N LYS A 336 1.72 2.63 -15.40
CA LYS A 336 3.10 2.26 -15.75
C LYS A 336 3.26 1.96 -17.24
N LEU A 337 2.28 1.35 -17.89
CA LEU A 337 2.34 1.09 -19.34
C LEU A 337 2.36 2.38 -20.16
N MET A 338 1.77 3.46 -19.62
CA MET A 338 1.68 4.75 -20.31
C MET A 338 2.91 5.67 -20.11
N ASN A 339 3.86 5.33 -19.23
CA ASN A 339 4.95 6.22 -18.81
C ASN A 339 6.30 5.52 -18.73
#